data_AF-A0A945PPB8-F1
#
_entry.id   AF-A0A945PPB8-F1
#
_cell.length_a   1.000
_cell.length_b   1.000
_cell.length_c   1.000
_cell.angle_alpha   90.00
_cell.angle_beta   90.00
_cell.angle_gamma   90.00
#
_symmetry.space_group_name_H-M   'P 1'
#
loop_
_entity.id
_entity.type
_entity.pdbx_description
1 polymer ?
#
loop_
_entity_poly.entity_id
_entity_poly.type
_entity_poly.pdbx_seq_one_letter_code
_entity_poly.pdbx_strand_id
1 'polypeptide(L)'
;MSRLDLTGTPVAPGVGVGVVRVVVEPGMGPKAERHLARKDVESAIERLDQAMAAAVKGLESIQTATAAELGIQDAAIYGAQIAVIHDPTALKEIRQSIREDLLVPESAVQALLERLTGHFEALEGGDIKNWAADLRDPWFAVLRELSDADIQLTQETDET
;
A
#
# COMPACT_ATOMS: atom_id res chain seq x y z
N MET A 1 36.75 4.40 -7.13
CA MET A 1 35.36 3.95 -6.89
C MET A 1 35.43 2.87 -5.84
N SER A 2 34.79 3.06 -4.69
CA SER A 2 34.77 2.08 -3.60
C SER A 2 33.79 0.96 -3.95
N ARG A 3 34.26 -0.28 -3.83
CA ARG A 3 33.42 -1.48 -3.93
C ARG A 3 32.50 -1.53 -2.70
N LEU A 4 31.21 -1.74 -2.92
CA LEU A 4 30.22 -1.98 -1.86
C LEU A 4 30.00 -3.49 -1.75
N ASP A 5 30.43 -4.07 -0.63
CA ASP A 5 30.16 -5.47 -0.31
C ASP A 5 29.02 -5.52 0.72
N LEU A 6 27.87 -6.09 0.32
CA LEU A 6 26.70 -6.26 1.19
C LEU A 6 26.66 -7.70 1.69
N THR A 7 26.37 -7.88 2.98
CA THR A 7 26.18 -9.20 3.61
C THR A 7 24.73 -9.38 4.05
N GLY A 8 24.16 -10.57 3.83
CA GLY A 8 22.79 -10.90 4.22
C GLY A 8 22.63 -12.39 4.56
N THR A 9 21.39 -12.81 4.86
CA THR A 9 21.07 -14.23 5.14
C THR A 9 20.83 -14.98 3.83
N PRO A 10 21.55 -16.08 3.55
CA PRO A 10 21.37 -16.84 2.31
C PRO A 10 20.05 -17.62 2.32
N VAL A 11 19.21 -17.41 1.31
CA VAL A 11 17.91 -18.10 1.16
C VAL A 11 17.93 -19.13 0.02
N ALA A 12 18.76 -18.92 -1.01
CA ALA A 12 18.90 -19.84 -2.14
C ALA A 12 20.38 -19.91 -2.62
N PRO A 13 20.88 -21.08 -3.06
CA PRO A 13 22.24 -21.22 -3.57
C PRO A 13 22.36 -20.67 -5.01
N GLY A 14 23.49 -20.01 -5.31
CA GLY A 14 23.81 -19.57 -6.69
C GLY A 14 24.57 -18.24 -6.75
N VAL A 15 24.91 -17.81 -7.97
CA VAL A 15 25.51 -16.49 -8.27
C VAL A 15 24.66 -15.78 -9.32
N GLY A 16 24.07 -14.65 -8.96
CA GLY A 16 23.34 -13.78 -9.89
C GLY A 16 24.18 -12.58 -10.31
N VAL A 17 24.26 -12.30 -11.61
CA VAL A 17 24.94 -11.11 -12.18
C VAL A 17 23.97 -10.40 -13.10
N GLY A 18 23.69 -9.12 -12.85
CA GLY A 18 22.74 -8.35 -13.63
C GLY A 18 22.66 -6.88 -13.23
N VAL A 19 21.82 -6.11 -13.93
CA VAL A 19 21.53 -4.72 -13.59
C VAL A 19 20.63 -4.68 -12.35
N VAL A 20 20.97 -3.83 -11.39
CA VAL A 20 20.15 -3.62 -10.19
C VAL A 20 18.94 -2.77 -10.56
N ARG A 21 17.73 -3.27 -10.26
CA ARG A 21 16.51 -2.47 -10.27
C ARG A 21 16.08 -2.22 -8.84
N VAL A 22 16.16 -0.96 -8.41
CA VAL A 22 15.67 -0.55 -7.09
C VAL A 22 14.17 -0.29 -7.21
N VAL A 23 13.38 -1.09 -6.50
CA VAL A 23 11.94 -0.84 -6.35
C VAL A 23 11.77 -0.13 -5.02
N VAL A 24 11.28 1.12 -5.08
CA VAL A 24 10.88 1.86 -3.88
C VAL A 24 9.39 1.65 -3.73
N GLU A 25 8.97 1.00 -2.65
CA GLU A 25 7.55 0.78 -2.38
C GLU A 25 6.87 2.12 -2.06
N PRO A 26 5.76 2.44 -2.75
CA PRO A 26 4.94 3.58 -2.38
C PRO A 26 4.51 3.46 -0.92
N GLY A 27 4.83 4.47 -0.10
CA GLY A 27 4.53 4.47 1.34
C GLY A 27 5.69 4.06 2.26
N MET A 28 6.84 3.66 1.71
CA MET A 28 8.06 3.49 2.49
C MET A 28 8.89 4.78 2.53
N GLY A 29 8.66 5.59 3.57
CA GLY A 29 9.43 6.79 3.89
C GLY A 29 8.60 7.86 4.61
N PRO A 30 9.22 8.75 5.42
CA PRO A 30 8.50 9.86 6.04
C PRO A 30 8.01 10.80 4.93
N LYS A 31 6.70 10.80 4.67
CA LYS A 31 6.07 11.79 3.80
C LYS A 31 5.50 12.89 4.70
N ALA A 32 5.73 14.14 4.33
CA ALA A 32 5.03 15.24 4.98
C ALA A 32 3.52 15.08 4.75
N GLU A 33 2.73 15.22 5.81
CA GLU A 33 1.27 15.25 5.72
C GLU A 33 0.84 16.35 4.74
N ARG A 34 0.08 15.95 3.72
CA ARG A 34 -0.46 16.87 2.71
C ARG A 34 -1.93 17.09 2.98
N HIS A 35 -2.32 18.35 2.85
CA HIS A 35 -3.70 18.79 3.06
C HIS A 35 -4.30 19.27 1.73
N LEU A 36 -5.60 19.06 1.53
CA LEU A 36 -6.39 19.53 0.40
C LEU A 36 -7.28 20.72 0.78
N ALA A 37 -7.74 21.49 -0.20
CA ALA A 37 -8.71 22.54 0.06
C ALA A 37 -10.10 21.92 0.25
N ARG A 38 -10.92 22.47 1.16
CA ARG A 38 -12.25 21.91 1.50
C ARG A 38 -13.17 21.64 0.31
N LYS A 39 -13.04 22.39 -0.78
CA LYS A 39 -13.79 22.20 -2.03
C LYS A 39 -13.46 20.87 -2.75
N ASP A 40 -12.28 20.31 -2.50
CA ASP A 40 -11.74 19.14 -3.19
C ASP A 40 -12.00 17.83 -2.42
N VAL A 41 -12.69 17.90 -1.27
CA VAL A 41 -12.98 16.75 -0.39
C VAL A 41 -13.70 15.62 -1.12
N GLU A 42 -14.78 15.92 -1.84
CA GLU A 42 -15.55 14.87 -2.52
C GLU A 42 -14.77 14.25 -3.68
N SER A 43 -13.97 15.04 -4.41
CA SER A 43 -13.08 14.51 -5.46
C SER A 43 -11.96 13.63 -4.88
N ALA A 44 -11.42 13.99 -3.72
CA ALA A 44 -10.45 13.16 -3.00
C ALA A 44 -11.06 11.82 -2.55
N ILE A 45 -12.33 11.82 -2.13
CA ILE A 45 -13.05 10.61 -1.76
C ILE A 45 -13.31 9.72 -2.98
N GLU A 46 -13.71 10.30 -4.11
CA GLU A 46 -13.86 9.56 -5.36
C GLU A 46 -12.53 8.93 -5.82
N ARG A 47 -11.42 9.66 -5.70
CA ARG A 47 -10.07 9.14 -5.98
C ARG A 47 -9.70 7.97 -5.08
N LEU A 48 -10.01 8.06 -3.78
CA LEU A 48 -9.81 6.95 -2.85
C LEU A 48 -10.60 5.72 -3.29
N ASP A 49 -11.88 5.89 -3.63
CA ASP A 49 -12.75 4.79 -4.06
C ASP A 49 -12.25 4.13 -5.36
N GLN A 50 -11.78 4.93 -6.32
CA GLN A 50 -11.18 4.43 -7.56
C GLN A 50 -9.89 3.65 -7.31
N ALA A 51 -8.99 4.18 -6.47
CA ALA A 51 -7.73 3.52 -6.12
C ALA A 51 -7.96 2.20 -5.37
N MET A 52 -8.93 2.17 -4.45
CA MET A 52 -9.32 0.94 -3.78
C MET A 52 -9.86 -0.10 -4.77
N ALA A 53 -10.74 0.31 -5.70
CA ALA A 53 -11.29 -0.60 -6.71
C ALA A 53 -10.18 -1.16 -7.62
N ALA A 54 -9.22 -0.34 -8.02
CA ALA A 54 -8.05 -0.76 -8.80
C ALA A 54 -7.17 -1.74 -8.02
N ALA A 55 -6.88 -1.46 -6.75
CA ALA A 55 -6.10 -2.33 -5.89
C ALA A 55 -6.78 -3.69 -5.68
N VAL A 56 -8.09 -3.71 -5.40
CA VAL A 56 -8.89 -4.94 -5.26
C VAL A 56 -8.84 -5.76 -6.54
N LYS A 57 -9.07 -5.14 -7.71
CA LYS A 57 -8.99 -5.83 -8.99
C LYS A 57 -7.60 -6.43 -9.25
N GLY A 58 -6.54 -5.72 -8.86
CA GLY A 58 -5.17 -6.24 -8.91
C GLY A 58 -4.98 -7.48 -8.05
N LEU A 59 -5.46 -7.44 -6.79
CA LEU A 59 -5.40 -8.57 -5.87
C LEU A 59 -6.23 -9.76 -6.34
N GLU A 60 -7.42 -9.55 -6.91
CA GLU A 60 -8.25 -10.61 -7.50
C GLU A 60 -7.56 -11.29 -8.69
N SER A 61 -6.85 -10.51 -9.52
CA SER A 61 -6.07 -11.06 -10.62
C SER A 61 -4.91 -11.93 -10.12
N ILE A 62 -4.21 -11.48 -9.09
CA ILE A 62 -3.12 -12.25 -8.46
C ILE A 62 -3.70 -13.51 -7.81
N GLN A 63 -4.80 -13.38 -7.06
CA GLN A 63 -5.50 -14.52 -6.45
C GLN A 63 -5.86 -15.59 -7.48
N THR A 64 -6.42 -15.18 -8.62
CA THR A 64 -6.81 -16.10 -9.70
C THR A 64 -5.61 -16.81 -10.30
N ALA A 65 -4.52 -16.07 -10.55
CA ALA A 65 -3.28 -16.65 -11.08
C ALA A 65 -2.65 -17.64 -10.08
N THR A 66 -2.54 -17.26 -8.80
CA THR A 66 -2.02 -18.12 -7.73
C THR A 66 -2.88 -19.37 -7.54
N ALA A 67 -4.20 -19.25 -7.62
CA ALA A 67 -5.10 -20.39 -7.51
C ALA A 67 -4.91 -21.40 -8.65
N ALA A 68 -4.59 -20.91 -9.85
CA ALA A 68 -4.31 -21.75 -11.01
C ALA A 68 -2.93 -22.42 -10.95
N GLU A 69 -1.91 -21.73 -10.43
CA GLU A 69 -0.53 -22.20 -10.41
C GLU A 69 -0.16 -23.04 -9.19
N LEU A 70 -0.60 -22.62 -8.00
CA LEU A 70 -0.21 -23.20 -6.70
C LEU A 70 -1.38 -23.86 -5.97
N GLY A 71 -2.60 -23.38 -6.20
CA GLY A 71 -3.83 -23.94 -5.66
C GLY A 71 -4.61 -22.98 -4.79
N ILE A 72 -5.84 -23.37 -4.45
CA ILE A 72 -6.82 -22.52 -3.74
C ILE A 72 -6.34 -22.14 -2.34
N GLN A 73 -5.61 -23.04 -1.65
CA GLN A 73 -5.12 -22.78 -0.30
C GLN A 73 -4.09 -21.65 -0.27
N ASP A 74 -3.15 -21.63 -1.22
CA ASP A 74 -2.15 -20.57 -1.33
C ASP A 74 -2.78 -19.24 -1.78
N ALA A 75 -3.85 -19.28 -2.58
CA ALA A 75 -4.57 -18.09 -3.03
C ALA A 75 -5.49 -17.47 -1.96
N ALA A 76 -5.79 -18.17 -0.86
CA ALA A 76 -6.74 -17.73 0.16
C ALA A 76 -6.28 -16.44 0.87
N ILE A 77 -4.96 -16.22 0.98
CA ILE A 77 -4.39 -15.02 1.61
C ILE A 77 -4.89 -13.72 0.96
N TYR A 78 -5.01 -13.69 -0.37
CA TYR A 78 -5.48 -12.52 -1.10
C TYR A 78 -6.96 -12.20 -0.81
N GLY A 79 -7.77 -13.22 -0.50
CA GLY A 79 -9.16 -13.00 -0.08
C GLY A 79 -9.25 -12.28 1.26
N ALA A 80 -8.37 -12.63 2.21
CA ALA A 80 -8.26 -11.91 3.47
C ALA A 80 -7.77 -10.47 3.24
N GLN A 81 -6.77 -10.26 2.38
CA GLN A 81 -6.27 -8.94 2.02
C GLN A 81 -7.35 -8.04 1.40
N ILE A 82 -8.19 -8.57 0.50
CA ILE A 82 -9.34 -7.85 -0.06
C ILE A 82 -10.36 -7.49 1.03
N ALA A 83 -10.60 -8.38 1.99
CA ALA A 83 -11.49 -8.10 3.11
C ALA A 83 -10.97 -6.97 4.01
N VAL A 84 -9.65 -6.87 4.20
CA VAL A 84 -9.01 -5.77 4.94
C VAL A 84 -9.27 -4.42 4.27
N ILE A 85 -9.14 -4.32 2.94
CA ILE A 85 -9.42 -3.08 2.20
C ILE A 85 -10.89 -2.65 2.36
N HIS A 86 -11.81 -3.60 2.46
CA HIS A 86 -13.24 -3.34 2.64
C HIS A 86 -13.69 -3.20 4.10
N ASP A 87 -12.77 -3.21 5.08
CA ASP A 87 -13.12 -3.07 6.49
C ASP A 87 -13.82 -1.71 6.74
N PRO A 88 -15.09 -1.69 7.18
CA PRO A 88 -15.83 -0.44 7.37
C PRO A 88 -15.22 0.47 8.43
N THR A 89 -14.46 -0.08 9.39
CA THR A 89 -13.80 0.71 10.44
C THR A 89 -12.65 1.52 9.85
N ALA A 90 -11.74 0.85 9.13
CA ALA A 90 -10.64 1.51 8.42
C ALA A 90 -11.15 2.55 7.40
N LEU A 91 -12.19 2.21 6.63
CA LEU A 91 -12.75 3.15 5.65
C LEU A 91 -13.40 4.37 6.28
N LYS A 92 -14.09 4.19 7.41
CA LYS A 92 -14.65 5.31 8.16
C LYS A 92 -13.54 6.24 8.64
N GLU A 93 -12.47 5.69 9.18
CA GLU A 93 -11.33 6.46 9.67
C GLU A 93 -10.65 7.26 8.56
N ILE A 94 -10.30 6.61 7.44
CA ILE A 94 -9.68 7.29 6.29
C ILE A 94 -10.58 8.42 5.79
N ARG A 95 -11.88 8.16 5.60
CA ARG A 95 -12.83 9.19 5.13
C ARG A 95 -13.01 10.30 6.14
N GLN A 96 -12.91 10.02 7.44
CA GLN A 96 -12.96 11.03 8.48
C GLN A 96 -11.73 11.94 8.39
N SER A 97 -10.53 11.37 8.29
CA SER A 97 -9.29 12.14 8.10
C SER A 97 -9.32 13.01 6.83
N ILE A 98 -9.91 12.52 5.73
CA ILE A 98 -10.09 13.34 4.52
C ILE A 98 -11.08 14.49 4.75
N ARG A 99 -12.20 14.26 5.44
CA ARG A 99 -13.27 15.26 5.60
C ARG A 99 -13.01 16.28 6.70
N GLU A 100 -12.48 15.84 7.83
CA GLU A 100 -12.31 16.64 9.04
C GLU A 100 -10.92 17.28 9.07
N ASP A 101 -9.87 16.48 8.87
CA ASP A 101 -8.48 16.94 8.91
C ASP A 101 -8.02 17.47 7.55
N LEU A 102 -8.85 17.36 6.51
CA LEU A 102 -8.55 17.78 5.14
C LEU A 102 -7.27 17.13 4.59
N LEU A 103 -6.98 15.89 4.98
CA LEU A 103 -5.83 15.16 4.47
C LEU A 103 -6.09 14.66 3.04
N VAL A 104 -5.06 14.71 2.20
CA VAL A 104 -5.09 14.00 0.90
C VAL A 104 -5.22 12.50 1.12
N PRO A 105 -5.84 11.74 0.20
CA PRO A 105 -6.09 10.30 0.38
C PRO A 105 -4.83 9.51 0.75
N GLU A 106 -3.68 9.85 0.16
CA GLU A 106 -2.40 9.21 0.43
C GLU A 106 -1.96 9.40 1.88
N SER A 107 -2.11 10.63 2.40
CA SER A 107 -1.78 10.94 3.79
C SER A 107 -2.76 10.30 4.77
N ALA A 108 -4.06 10.23 4.43
CA ALA A 108 -5.05 9.57 5.27
C ALA A 108 -4.81 8.04 5.37
N VAL A 109 -4.46 7.38 4.27
CA VAL A 109 -4.09 5.94 4.29
C VAL A 109 -2.77 5.73 5.03
N GLN A 110 -1.80 6.64 4.88
CA GLN A 110 -0.55 6.57 5.62
C GLN A 110 -0.76 6.72 7.13
N ALA A 111 -1.62 7.65 7.57
CA ALA A 111 -1.95 7.82 8.99
C ALA A 111 -2.60 6.54 9.58
N LEU A 112 -3.50 5.90 8.83
CA LEU A 112 -4.05 4.59 9.21
C LEU A 112 -2.93 3.55 9.38
N LEU A 113 -2.02 3.44 8.41
CA LEU A 113 -0.90 2.50 8.46
C LEU A 113 0.04 2.73 9.65
N GLU A 114 0.34 3.99 9.95
CA GLU A 114 1.16 4.38 11.10
C GLU A 114 0.47 3.99 12.41
N ARG A 115 -0.84 4.24 12.54
CA ARG A 115 -1.62 3.81 13.71
C ARG A 115 -1.65 2.29 13.87
N LEU A 116 -1.89 1.55 12.79
CA LEU A 116 -1.87 0.08 12.79
C LEU A 116 -0.49 -0.43 13.21
N THR A 117 0.58 0.16 12.67
CA THR A 117 1.96 -0.21 13.02
C THR A 117 2.25 0.06 14.50
N GLY A 118 1.89 1.24 15.02
CA GLY A 118 2.08 1.58 16.43
C GLY A 118 1.31 0.65 17.38
N HIS A 119 0.10 0.22 17.00
CA HIS A 119 -0.66 -0.76 17.78
C HIS A 119 0.05 -2.14 17.82
N PHE A 120 0.70 -2.56 16.74
CA PHE A 120 1.39 -3.86 16.68
C PHE A 120 2.79 -3.85 17.30
N GLU A 121 3.51 -2.74 17.20
CA GLU A 121 4.79 -2.58 17.91
C GLU A 121 4.62 -2.63 19.42
N ALA A 122 3.48 -2.17 19.93
CA ALA A 122 3.13 -2.27 21.36
C ALA A 122 2.83 -3.71 21.82
N LEU A 123 2.59 -4.65 20.89
CA LEU A 123 2.26 -6.04 21.17
C LEU A 123 3.45 -6.93 20.78
N GLU A 124 4.44 -7.08 21.67
CA GLU A 124 5.65 -7.87 21.37
C GLU A 124 5.34 -9.37 21.18
N GLY A 125 5.63 -9.91 19.97
CA GLY A 125 5.58 -11.35 19.67
C GLY A 125 5.87 -11.67 18.20
N GLY A 126 6.55 -12.78 17.91
CA GLY A 126 7.00 -13.15 16.56
C GLY A 126 5.86 -13.30 15.54
N ASP A 127 4.76 -13.94 15.93
CA ASP A 127 3.60 -14.17 15.05
C ASP A 127 2.83 -12.87 14.74
N ILE A 128 2.93 -11.86 15.62
CA ILE A 128 2.25 -10.57 15.45
C ILE A 128 2.92 -9.74 14.34
N LYS A 129 4.23 -9.89 14.11
CA LYS A 129 4.94 -9.16 13.05
C LYS A 129 4.51 -9.57 11.65
N ASN A 130 4.36 -10.89 11.43
CA ASN A 130 3.87 -11.41 10.15
C ASN A 130 2.42 -10.97 9.91
N TRP A 131 1.58 -11.06 10.95
CA TRP A 131 0.19 -10.60 10.86
C TRP A 131 0.07 -9.08 10.63
N ALA A 132 0.95 -8.29 11.24
CA ALA A 132 1.02 -6.85 11.01
C ALA A 132 1.42 -6.53 9.56
N ALA A 133 2.34 -7.29 8.96
CA ALA A 133 2.68 -7.15 7.55
C ALA A 133 1.46 -7.49 6.67
N ASP A 134 0.79 -8.61 6.93
CA ASP A 134 -0.40 -9.04 6.16
C ASP A 134 -1.56 -8.02 6.22
N LEU A 135 -1.69 -7.27 7.30
CA LEU A 135 -2.67 -6.18 7.43
C LEU A 135 -2.25 -4.90 6.70
N ARG A 136 -0.95 -4.65 6.54
CA ARG A 136 -0.41 -3.44 5.92
C ARG A 136 -0.32 -3.56 4.40
N ASP A 137 0.08 -4.72 3.91
CA ASP A 137 0.29 -5.00 2.48
C ASP A 137 -0.89 -4.60 1.57
N PRO A 138 -2.16 -4.84 1.95
CA PRO A 138 -3.30 -4.42 1.14
C PRO A 138 -3.40 -2.89 1.00
N TRP A 139 -3.08 -2.15 2.07
CA TRP A 139 -3.08 -0.69 2.06
C TRP A 139 -1.91 -0.12 1.25
N PHE A 140 -0.77 -0.82 1.17
CA PHE A 140 0.29 -0.46 0.24
C PHE A 140 -0.12 -0.61 -1.22
N ALA A 141 -0.93 -1.62 -1.55
CA ALA A 141 -1.53 -1.71 -2.88
C ALA A 141 -2.41 -0.49 -3.18
N VAL A 142 -3.25 -0.05 -2.23
CA VAL A 142 -4.06 1.18 -2.38
C VAL A 142 -3.18 2.44 -2.54
N LEU A 143 -2.12 2.57 -1.73
CA LEU A 143 -1.19 3.71 -1.84
C LEU A 143 -0.48 3.77 -3.19
N ARG A 144 -0.17 2.61 -3.79
CA ARG A 144 0.39 2.55 -5.14
C ARG A 144 -0.59 3.11 -6.17
N GLU A 145 -1.83 2.64 -6.16
CA GLU A 145 -2.85 3.12 -7.10
C GLU A 145 -3.12 4.63 -6.94
N LEU A 146 -3.12 5.12 -5.69
CA LEU A 146 -3.22 6.55 -5.39
C LEU A 146 -2.02 7.35 -5.93
N SER A 147 -0.80 6.83 -5.76
CA SER A 147 0.43 7.49 -6.22
C SER A 147 0.53 7.51 -7.76
N ASP A 148 0.12 6.43 -8.41
CA ASP A 148 0.14 6.33 -9.87
C ASP A 148 -0.89 7.30 -10.52
N ALA A 149 -2.05 7.50 -9.87
CA ALA A 149 -3.02 8.52 -10.28
C ALA A 149 -2.47 9.97 -10.12
N ASP A 150 -1.71 10.25 -9.07
CA ASP A 150 -1.05 11.55 -8.86
C ASP A 150 0.01 11.86 -9.94
N ILE A 151 0.77 10.84 -10.37
CA ILE A 151 1.78 10.99 -11.43
C ILE A 151 1.11 11.34 -12.77
N GLN A 152 -0.02 10.70 -13.09
CA GLN A 152 -0.76 10.94 -14.34
C GLN A 152 -1.34 12.37 -14.40
N LEU A 153 -1.92 12.86 -13.30
CA LEU A 153 -2.45 14.24 -13.21
C LEU A 153 -1.36 15.31 -13.35
N THR A 154 -0.16 15.05 -12.82
CA THR A 154 0.96 15.98 -12.95
C THR A 154 1.47 16.06 -14.39
N GLN A 155 1.33 15.00 -15.18
CA GLN A 155 1.76 14.98 -16.59
C GLN A 155 0.76 15.67 -17.53
N GLU A 156 -0.55 15.65 -17.21
CA GLU A 156 -1.56 16.36 -18.02
C GLU A 156 -1.53 17.89 -17.85
N THR A 157 -1.00 18.39 -16.73
CA THR A 157 -0.97 19.85 -16.44
C THR A 157 0.21 20.56 -17.11
N ASP A 158 1.21 19.82 -17.62
CA ASP A 158 2.43 20.36 -18.24
C ASP A 158 2.35 20.43 -19.78
N GLU A 159 1.20 20.06 -20.38
CA GLU A 159 0.96 20.09 -21.84
C GLU A 159 -0.03 21.17 -22.32
N THR A 160 -0.35 22.20 -21.51
CA THR A 160 -1.15 23.37 -21.97
C THR A 160 -0.45 24.69 -21.73
#